data_AF-A0A3N4N4Z4-F1
#
_entry.id   AF-A0A3N4N4Z4-F1
#
_cell.length_a   1.000
_cell.length_b   1.000
_cell.length_c   1.000
_cell.angle_alpha   90.00
_cell.angle_beta   90.00
_cell.angle_gamma   90.00
#
_symmetry.space_group_name_H-M   'P 1'
#
loop_
_entity.id
_entity.type
_entity.pdbx_description
1 polymer ?
#
loop_
_entity_poly.entity_id
_entity_poly.type
_entity_poly.pdbx_seq_one_letter_code
_entity_poly.pdbx_strand_id
1 'polypeptide(L)'
;MTKIITKYKFKKLATESIINALRLHFDSILLFKNDSFPTAFHISVLAMEEIAKSNWIEHYYDASVTNQGFPDTDFEQKWLKLLYNHKRKQYSFLAREFFNYSPKFVEFIKSGELEIKKQNSIYVGLKRTSKQIETKGRISLPTSSVKRKDAKQLISLNNTVLIEQCERNIRHGNYYGIEEKQNILNDQLLKYLKEDWEYKTGLKSDKWFDEWRKGNS
;
A
#
# COMPACT_ATOMS: atom_id res chain seq x y z
N MET A 1 26.28 -19.82 -3.85
CA MET A 1 25.04 -20.23 -3.16
C MET A 1 24.47 -19.03 -2.42
N THR A 2 23.28 -18.58 -2.79
CA THR A 2 22.55 -17.56 -2.03
C THR A 2 22.09 -18.19 -0.72
N LYS A 3 22.38 -17.56 0.42
CA LYS A 3 21.95 -18.06 1.73
C LYS A 3 20.53 -17.57 2.03
N ILE A 4 19.73 -18.42 2.70
CA ILE A 4 18.42 -18.07 3.23
C ILE A 4 18.55 -16.83 4.13
N ILE A 5 17.62 -15.89 4.02
CA ILE A 5 17.60 -14.67 4.82
C ILE A 5 17.32 -15.02 6.29
N THR A 6 18.00 -14.33 7.21
CA THR A 6 17.85 -14.63 8.64
C THR A 6 16.52 -14.11 9.18
N LYS A 7 16.00 -14.72 10.26
CA LYS A 7 14.83 -14.19 11.00
C LYS A 7 15.00 -12.70 11.34
N TYR A 8 16.18 -12.31 11.79
CA TYR A 8 16.52 -10.91 12.06
C TYR A 8 16.28 -9.99 10.87
N LYS A 9 16.75 -10.39 9.67
CA LYS A 9 16.57 -9.60 8.45
C LYS A 9 15.11 -9.53 8.01
N PHE A 10 14.31 -10.57 8.21
CA PHE A 10 12.85 -10.51 7.99
C PHE A 10 12.18 -9.49 8.90
N LYS A 11 12.44 -9.59 10.21
CA LYS A 11 11.93 -8.65 11.22
C LYS A 11 12.30 -7.21 10.88
N LYS A 12 13.58 -6.98 10.57
CA LYS A 12 14.07 -5.67 10.18
C LYS A 12 13.41 -5.17 8.89
N LEU A 13 13.27 -6.00 7.87
CA LEU A 13 12.64 -5.58 6.61
C LEU A 13 11.16 -5.20 6.80
N ALA A 14 10.40 -5.96 7.59
CA ALA A 14 9.00 -5.64 7.88
C ALA A 14 8.87 -4.33 8.69
N THR A 15 9.75 -4.15 9.67
CA THR A 15 9.78 -3.00 10.58
C THR A 15 10.18 -1.72 9.84
N GLU A 16 11.29 -1.76 9.09
CA GLU A 16 11.75 -0.60 8.32
C GLU A 16 10.76 -0.23 7.20
N SER A 17 10.06 -1.20 6.61
CA SER A 17 9.00 -0.91 5.64
C SER A 17 7.81 -0.20 6.29
N ILE A 18 7.38 -0.55 7.51
CA ILE A 18 6.27 0.20 8.16
C ILE A 18 6.73 1.59 8.61
N ILE A 19 7.96 1.75 9.11
CA ILE A 19 8.53 3.07 9.46
C ILE A 19 8.56 3.96 8.23
N ASN A 20 9.07 3.45 7.10
CA ASN A 20 9.13 4.21 5.87
C ASN A 20 7.73 4.52 5.32
N ALA A 21 6.77 3.59 5.44
CA ALA A 21 5.39 3.84 5.06
C ALA A 21 4.77 5.00 5.85
N LEU A 22 4.99 5.06 7.17
CA LEU A 22 4.50 6.14 8.03
C LEU A 22 5.13 7.48 7.64
N ARG A 23 6.45 7.52 7.44
CA ARG A 23 7.14 8.73 6.95
C ARG A 23 6.53 9.23 5.64
N LEU A 24 6.40 8.34 4.65
CA LEU A 24 5.82 8.68 3.34
C LEU A 24 4.34 9.11 3.47
N HIS A 25 3.57 8.49 4.36
CA HIS A 25 2.18 8.87 4.60
C HIS A 25 2.07 10.30 5.14
N PHE A 26 2.83 10.65 6.17
CA PHE A 26 2.84 12.01 6.72
C PHE A 26 3.44 13.03 5.73
N ASP A 27 4.47 12.67 4.97
CA ASP A 27 4.99 13.51 3.88
C ASP A 27 3.92 13.80 2.83
N SER A 28 3.07 12.80 2.50
CA SER A 28 1.97 12.99 1.56
C SER A 28 0.89 13.93 2.10
N ILE A 29 0.62 13.90 3.41
CA ILE A 29 -0.29 14.85 4.07
C ILE A 29 0.29 16.26 4.02
N LEU A 30 1.57 16.43 4.36
CA LEU A 30 2.25 17.73 4.30
C LEU A 30 2.18 18.34 2.90
N LEU A 31 2.49 17.56 1.87
CA LEU A 31 2.42 18.00 0.47
C LEU A 31 0.99 18.33 0.04
N PHE A 32 0.00 17.57 0.51
CA PHE A 32 -1.41 17.84 0.23
C PHE A 32 -1.86 19.17 0.85
N LYS A 33 -1.44 19.46 2.10
CA LYS A 33 -1.73 20.72 2.80
C LYS A 33 -1.09 21.94 2.11
N ASN A 34 -0.04 21.72 1.31
CA ASN A 34 0.64 22.74 0.50
C ASN A 34 0.23 22.68 -0.99
N ASP A 35 -0.95 22.14 -1.30
CA ASP A 35 -1.54 22.06 -2.65
C ASP A 35 -0.70 21.32 -3.72
N SER A 36 0.33 20.56 -3.30
CA SER A 36 1.17 19.75 -4.18
C SER A 36 0.52 18.39 -4.45
N PHE A 37 -0.68 18.40 -5.05
CA PHE A 37 -1.50 17.19 -5.19
C PHE A 37 -0.88 16.06 -6.02
N PRO A 38 -0.22 16.31 -7.16
CA PRO A 38 0.41 15.24 -7.93
C PRO A 38 1.51 14.52 -7.13
N THR A 39 2.38 15.28 -6.46
CA THR A 39 3.45 14.72 -5.62
C THR A 39 2.90 14.04 -4.37
N ALA A 40 1.90 14.64 -3.71
CA ALA A 40 1.21 14.03 -2.58
C ALA A 40 0.60 12.68 -2.97
N PHE A 41 -0.06 12.60 -4.13
CA PHE A 41 -0.58 11.34 -4.66
C PHE A 41 0.55 10.33 -4.90
N HIS A 42 1.64 10.73 -5.57
CA HIS A 42 2.77 9.84 -5.85
C HIS A 42 3.32 9.19 -4.57
N ILE A 43 3.64 10.03 -3.58
CA ILE A 43 4.19 9.59 -2.30
C ILE A 43 3.16 8.73 -1.54
N SER A 44 1.87 9.06 -1.62
CA SER A 44 0.80 8.25 -1.04
C SER A 44 0.73 6.85 -1.67
N VAL A 45 0.96 6.69 -2.98
CA VAL A 45 1.07 5.34 -3.58
C VAL A 45 2.30 4.59 -3.05
N LEU A 46 3.44 5.26 -2.86
CA LEU A 46 4.63 4.64 -2.29
C LEU A 46 4.40 4.20 -0.84
N ALA A 47 3.71 5.01 -0.03
CA ALA A 47 3.29 4.62 1.32
C ALA A 47 2.41 3.36 1.28
N MET A 48 1.41 3.31 0.39
CA MET A 48 0.55 2.14 0.19
C MET A 48 1.37 0.88 -0.13
N GLU A 49 2.36 1.01 -1.01
CA GLU A 49 3.25 -0.10 -1.36
C GLU A 49 4.11 -0.59 -0.19
N GLU A 50 4.63 0.31 0.65
CA GLU A 50 5.43 -0.05 1.83
C GLU A 50 4.58 -0.65 2.96
N ILE A 51 3.34 -0.18 3.16
CA ILE A 51 2.35 -0.84 4.05
C ILE A 51 2.14 -2.29 3.59
N ALA A 52 1.87 -2.48 2.29
CA ALA A 52 1.65 -3.80 1.72
C ALA A 52 2.87 -4.71 1.89
N LYS A 53 4.08 -4.19 1.62
CA LYS A 53 5.34 -4.92 1.79
C LYS A 53 5.53 -5.35 3.24
N SER A 54 5.34 -4.45 4.21
CA SER A 54 5.44 -4.80 5.64
C SER A 54 4.44 -5.91 6.01
N ASN A 55 3.20 -5.83 5.55
CA ASN A 55 2.17 -6.85 5.83
C ASN A 55 2.45 -8.19 5.14
N TRP A 56 3.02 -8.17 3.94
CA TRP A 56 3.35 -9.38 3.21
C TRP A 56 4.53 -10.11 3.86
N ILE A 57 5.55 -9.37 4.29
CA ILE A 57 6.68 -9.93 5.05
C ILE A 57 6.20 -10.49 6.39
N GLU A 58 5.36 -9.76 7.12
CA GLU A 58 4.74 -10.21 8.37
C GLU A 58 4.05 -11.57 8.20
N HIS A 59 3.18 -11.68 7.20
CA HIS A 59 2.45 -12.91 6.91
C HIS A 59 3.39 -14.06 6.54
N TYR A 60 4.42 -13.78 5.72
CA TYR A 60 5.39 -14.79 5.34
C TYR A 60 6.21 -15.27 6.55
N TYR A 61 6.63 -14.35 7.41
CA TYR A 61 7.37 -14.66 8.63
C TYR A 61 6.52 -15.50 9.58
N ASP A 62 5.29 -15.07 9.87
CA ASP A 62 4.38 -15.77 10.75
C ASP A 62 4.04 -17.18 10.22
N ALA A 63 3.70 -17.30 8.93
CA ALA A 63 3.45 -18.60 8.30
C ALA A 63 4.68 -19.52 8.32
N SER A 64 5.90 -18.97 8.18
CA SER A 64 7.12 -19.77 8.23
C SER A 64 7.47 -20.22 9.65
N VAL A 65 7.16 -19.41 10.67
CA VAL A 65 7.44 -19.75 12.08
C VAL A 65 6.39 -20.71 12.64
N THR A 66 5.14 -20.64 12.17
CA THR A 66 4.04 -21.50 12.63
C THR A 66 3.95 -22.85 11.89
N ASN A 67 4.43 -22.93 10.64
CA ASN A 67 4.44 -24.18 9.86
C ASN A 67 5.82 -24.86 9.87
N GLN A 68 6.17 -25.59 8.81
CA GLN A 68 7.39 -26.41 8.68
C GLN A 68 8.70 -25.62 8.49
N GLY A 69 8.77 -24.37 8.96
CA GLY A 69 9.93 -23.50 8.78
C GLY A 69 9.90 -22.69 7.47
N PHE A 70 11.01 -22.00 7.21
CA PHE A 70 11.19 -21.23 5.98
C PHE A 70 11.37 -22.16 4.77
N PRO A 71 10.74 -21.85 3.62
CA PRO A 71 10.89 -22.63 2.40
C PRO A 71 12.32 -22.55 1.85
N ASP A 72 12.63 -23.37 0.85
CA ASP A 72 13.96 -23.41 0.23
C ASP A 72 14.39 -22.07 -0.39
N THR A 73 15.69 -21.94 -0.65
CA THR A 73 16.31 -20.73 -1.20
C THR A 73 15.68 -20.29 -2.52
N ASP A 74 15.28 -21.20 -3.40
CA ASP A 74 14.75 -20.84 -4.72
C ASP A 74 13.35 -20.25 -4.60
N PHE A 75 12.52 -20.81 -3.74
CA PHE A 75 11.23 -20.24 -3.39
C PHE A 75 11.38 -18.87 -2.74
N GLU A 76 12.26 -18.76 -1.73
CA GLU A 76 12.50 -17.49 -1.04
C GLU A 76 12.96 -16.39 -2.01
N GLN A 77 13.88 -16.69 -2.93
CA GLN A 77 14.33 -15.73 -3.94
C GLN A 77 13.21 -15.30 -4.90
N LYS A 78 12.35 -16.22 -5.32
CA LYS A 78 11.18 -15.87 -6.14
C LYS A 78 10.21 -14.97 -5.38
N TRP A 79 9.95 -15.27 -4.12
CA TRP A 79 9.09 -14.46 -3.26
C TRP A 79 9.69 -13.07 -2.98
N LEU A 80 10.98 -12.98 -2.65
CA LEU A 80 11.67 -11.71 -2.40
C LEU A 80 11.58 -10.77 -3.61
N LYS A 81 11.68 -11.29 -4.83
CA LYS A 81 11.52 -10.49 -6.07
C LYS A 81 10.14 -9.83 -6.16
N LEU A 82 9.09 -10.44 -5.61
CA LEU A 82 7.74 -9.87 -5.61
C LEU A 82 7.65 -8.61 -4.74
N LEU A 83 8.46 -8.50 -3.68
CA LEU A 83 8.51 -7.32 -2.81
C LEU A 83 9.04 -6.06 -3.53
N TYR A 84 9.69 -6.22 -4.69
CA TYR A 84 10.19 -5.11 -5.51
C TYR A 84 9.31 -4.83 -6.72
N ASN A 85 8.24 -5.60 -6.92
CA ASN A 85 7.30 -5.38 -8.01
C ASN A 85 6.17 -4.45 -7.54
N HIS A 86 6.17 -3.20 -8.03
CA HIS A 86 5.19 -2.18 -7.65
C HIS A 86 3.74 -2.63 -7.82
N LYS A 87 3.38 -3.18 -8.99
CA LYS A 87 2.01 -3.67 -9.25
C LYS A 87 1.59 -4.79 -8.31
N ARG A 88 2.52 -5.71 -7.99
CA ARG A 88 2.26 -6.78 -7.03
C ARG A 88 2.08 -6.25 -5.60
N LYS A 89 2.87 -5.27 -5.17
CA LYS A 89 2.68 -4.59 -3.88
C LYS A 89 1.32 -3.88 -3.82
N GLN A 90 0.96 -3.15 -4.88
CA GLN A 90 -0.34 -2.47 -4.97
C GLN A 90 -1.52 -3.44 -4.87
N TYR A 91 -1.42 -4.59 -5.53
CA TYR A 91 -2.42 -5.65 -5.40
C TYR A 91 -2.43 -6.30 -4.01
N SER A 92 -1.25 -6.58 -3.45
CA SER A 92 -1.10 -7.18 -2.12
C SER A 92 -1.71 -6.33 -1.01
N PHE A 93 -1.71 -4.99 -1.16
CA PHE A 93 -2.40 -4.07 -0.26
C PHE A 93 -3.89 -4.41 -0.09
N LEU A 94 -4.54 -4.85 -1.18
CA LEU A 94 -5.97 -5.19 -1.19
C LEU A 94 -6.24 -6.60 -0.66
N ALA A 95 -5.28 -7.51 -0.79
CA ALA A 95 -5.54 -8.96 -0.78
C ALA A 95 -6.17 -9.48 0.53
N ARG A 96 -5.83 -8.90 1.69
CA ARG A 96 -6.37 -9.36 2.98
C ARG A 96 -7.85 -9.03 3.19
N GLU A 97 -8.33 -7.92 2.61
CA GLU A 97 -9.68 -7.40 2.84
C GLU A 97 -10.35 -7.06 1.50
N PHE A 98 -10.10 -7.91 0.50
CA PHE A 98 -10.44 -7.67 -0.90
C PHE A 98 -11.89 -7.19 -1.10
N PHE A 99 -12.83 -7.84 -0.42
CA PHE A 99 -14.26 -7.56 -0.54
C PHE A 99 -14.71 -6.28 0.18
N ASN A 100 -13.87 -5.72 1.06
CA ASN A 100 -14.14 -4.43 1.69
C ASN A 100 -13.68 -3.26 0.82
N TYR A 101 -13.10 -3.51 -0.36
CA TYR A 101 -12.73 -2.47 -1.32
C TYR A 101 -13.74 -2.34 -2.45
N SER A 102 -13.91 -1.11 -2.95
CA SER A 102 -14.74 -0.82 -4.11
C SER A 102 -14.32 -1.66 -5.33
N PRO A 103 -15.25 -2.37 -6.01
CA PRO A 103 -14.91 -3.18 -7.18
C PRO A 103 -14.17 -2.41 -8.28
N LYS A 104 -14.56 -1.14 -8.51
CA LYS A 104 -13.89 -0.26 -9.47
C LYS A 104 -12.44 0.03 -9.09
N PHE A 105 -12.17 0.22 -7.80
CA PHE A 105 -10.81 0.47 -7.32
C PHE A 105 -9.93 -0.78 -7.39
N VAL A 106 -10.50 -1.94 -7.09
CA VAL A 106 -9.83 -3.22 -7.27
C VAL A 106 -9.44 -3.43 -8.73
N GLU A 107 -10.35 -3.18 -9.66
CA GLU A 107 -10.06 -3.32 -11.10
C GLU A 107 -9.00 -2.31 -11.57
N PHE A 108 -9.08 -1.07 -11.09
CA PHE A 108 -8.07 -0.03 -11.34
C PHE A 108 -6.65 -0.44 -10.90
N ILE A 109 -6.52 -1.21 -9.81
CA ILE A 109 -5.24 -1.76 -9.37
C ILE A 109 -4.85 -2.99 -10.22
N LYS A 110 -5.78 -3.91 -10.48
CA LYS A 110 -5.53 -5.14 -11.27
C LYS A 110 -5.07 -4.84 -12.70
N SER A 111 -5.68 -3.86 -13.36
CA SER A 111 -5.31 -3.41 -14.70
C SER A 111 -3.93 -2.74 -14.74
N GLY A 112 -3.38 -2.35 -13.58
CA GLY A 112 -2.13 -1.62 -13.46
C GLY A 112 -2.26 -0.13 -13.75
N GLU A 113 -3.48 0.40 -13.84
CA GLU A 113 -3.73 1.82 -14.05
C GLU A 113 -3.26 2.67 -12.85
N LEU A 114 -3.28 2.14 -11.63
CA LEU A 114 -2.69 2.83 -10.47
C LEU A 114 -1.19 3.11 -10.68
N GLU A 115 -0.42 2.12 -11.16
CA GLU A 115 1.00 2.30 -11.45
C GLU A 115 1.22 3.35 -12.54
N ILE A 116 0.41 3.32 -13.60
CA ILE A 116 0.49 4.33 -14.68
C ILE A 116 0.18 5.72 -14.12
N LYS A 117 -0.88 5.86 -13.32
CA LYS A 117 -1.26 7.12 -12.69
C LYS A 117 -0.20 7.61 -11.71
N LYS A 118 0.44 6.72 -10.96
CA LYS A 118 1.59 7.03 -10.09
C LYS A 118 2.75 7.62 -10.89
N GLN A 119 3.13 7.02 -12.03
CA GLN A 119 4.21 7.55 -12.88
C GLN A 119 3.83 8.92 -13.48
N ASN A 120 2.61 9.04 -14.01
CA ASN A 120 2.12 10.27 -14.63
C ASN A 120 1.89 11.43 -13.63
N SER A 121 1.90 11.14 -12.33
CA SER A 121 1.78 12.17 -11.28
C SER A 121 3.08 12.92 -10.99
N ILE A 122 4.21 12.49 -11.56
CA ILE A 122 5.51 13.15 -11.41
C ILE A 122 6.07 13.55 -12.78
N TYR A 123 6.04 12.63 -13.74
CA TYR A 123 6.71 12.82 -15.01
C TYR A 123 5.78 13.42 -16.06
N VAL A 124 6.30 14.46 -16.74
CA VAL A 124 5.74 14.91 -18.01
C VAL A 124 6.14 13.91 -19.09
N GLY A 125 5.20 13.49 -19.92
CA GLY A 125 5.53 12.52 -20.95
C GLY A 125 4.39 12.21 -21.91
N LEU A 126 4.70 11.40 -22.91
CA LEU A 126 3.71 10.87 -23.84
C LEU A 126 3.08 9.61 -23.27
N LYS A 127 1.81 9.38 -23.62
CA LYS A 127 1.13 8.14 -23.25
C LYS A 127 1.88 6.96 -23.87
N ARG A 128 2.16 5.96 -23.05
CA ARG A 128 2.81 4.72 -23.49
C ARG A 128 1.85 3.55 -23.34
N THR A 129 1.74 2.76 -24.41
CA THR A 129 1.14 1.43 -24.35
C THR A 129 2.25 0.38 -24.14
N SER A 130 1.91 -0.85 -23.82
CA SER A 130 2.89 -1.94 -23.65
C SER A 130 3.83 -2.15 -24.85
N LYS A 131 3.45 -1.67 -26.04
CA LYS A 131 4.19 -1.88 -27.30
C LYS A 131 4.80 -0.61 -27.90
N GLN A 132 4.23 0.59 -27.65
CA GLN A 132 4.65 1.82 -28.32
C GLN A 132 4.35 3.11 -27.53
N ILE A 133 5.13 4.16 -27.81
CA ILE A 133 4.90 5.53 -27.34
C ILE A 133 3.95 6.23 -28.34
N GLU A 134 2.88 6.83 -27.83
CA GLU A 134 1.90 7.55 -28.65
C GLU A 134 2.37 8.98 -28.92
N THR A 135 2.94 9.21 -30.10
CA THR A 135 3.55 10.50 -30.48
C THR A 135 2.57 11.57 -30.95
N LYS A 136 1.35 11.15 -31.36
CA LYS A 136 0.27 12.06 -31.79
C LYS A 136 -0.71 12.41 -30.67
N GLY A 137 -0.55 11.80 -29.49
CA GLY A 137 -1.42 12.01 -28.34
C GLY A 137 -1.08 13.30 -27.58
N ARG A 138 -1.95 13.67 -26.64
CA ARG A 138 -1.68 14.79 -25.72
C ARG A 138 -0.53 14.46 -24.77
N ILE A 139 0.25 15.48 -24.43
CA ILE A 139 1.26 15.38 -23.38
C ILE A 139 0.56 15.19 -22.03
N SER A 140 0.96 14.16 -21.29
CA SER A 140 0.58 13.93 -19.91
C SER A 140 1.29 14.95 -19.03
N LEU A 141 0.51 15.74 -18.29
CA LEU A 141 1.01 16.65 -17.27
C LEU A 141 0.59 16.12 -15.89
N PRO A 142 1.45 16.22 -14.87
CA PRO A 142 1.09 15.85 -13.49
C PRO A 142 -0.22 16.48 -13.01
N THR A 143 -0.40 17.77 -13.28
CA THR A 143 -1.57 18.56 -12.85
C THR A 143 -2.86 18.22 -13.60
N SER A 144 -2.77 17.62 -14.79
CA SER A 144 -3.93 17.12 -15.52
C SER A 144 -4.28 15.69 -15.11
N SER A 145 -3.28 14.87 -14.77
CA SER A 145 -3.41 13.45 -14.41
C SER A 145 -3.94 13.21 -13.00
N VAL A 146 -3.55 14.06 -12.05
CA VAL A 146 -3.94 13.96 -10.65
C VAL A 146 -4.60 15.25 -10.19
N LYS A 147 -5.79 15.12 -9.61
CA LYS A 147 -6.53 16.21 -8.98
C LYS A 147 -6.48 16.07 -7.46
N ARG A 148 -6.82 17.15 -6.75
CA ARG A 148 -6.97 17.16 -5.28
C ARG A 148 -7.76 15.96 -4.76
N LYS A 149 -8.88 15.61 -5.42
CA LYS A 149 -9.72 14.47 -5.02
C LYS A 149 -8.97 13.12 -5.06
N ASP A 150 -8.06 12.94 -6.01
CA ASP A 150 -7.32 11.68 -6.18
C ASP A 150 -6.31 11.50 -5.04
N ALA A 151 -5.52 12.55 -4.77
CA ALA A 151 -4.58 12.58 -3.65
C ALA A 151 -5.30 12.37 -2.32
N LYS A 152 -6.38 13.15 -2.08
CA LYS A 152 -7.19 13.05 -0.88
C LYS A 152 -7.70 11.62 -0.65
N GLN A 153 -8.25 10.99 -1.69
CA GLN A 153 -8.85 9.67 -1.58
C GLN A 153 -7.82 8.59 -1.18
N LEU A 154 -6.61 8.66 -1.76
CA LEU A 154 -5.56 7.69 -1.49
C LEU A 154 -4.90 7.91 -0.13
N ILE A 155 -4.64 9.17 0.26
CA ILE A 155 -4.15 9.52 1.61
C ILE A 155 -5.15 9.05 2.66
N SER A 156 -6.45 9.33 2.47
CA SER A 156 -7.49 8.83 3.36
C SER A 156 -7.52 7.30 3.44
N LEU A 157 -7.23 6.60 2.34
CA LEU A 157 -7.21 5.14 2.33
C LEU A 157 -6.05 4.62 3.17
N ASN A 158 -4.83 5.12 2.97
CA ASN A 158 -3.68 4.73 3.78
C ASN A 158 -3.91 5.06 5.26
N ASN A 159 -4.45 6.24 5.56
CA ASN A 159 -4.77 6.64 6.94
C ASN A 159 -5.76 5.67 7.58
N THR A 160 -6.82 5.29 6.85
CA THR A 160 -7.83 4.33 7.32
C THR A 160 -7.19 2.98 7.62
N VAL A 161 -6.36 2.45 6.72
CA VAL A 161 -5.69 1.15 6.91
C VAL A 161 -4.71 1.21 8.09
N LEU A 162 -3.94 2.28 8.25
CA LEU A 162 -3.02 2.45 9.39
C LEU A 162 -3.76 2.55 10.72
N ILE A 163 -4.90 3.25 10.77
CA ILE A 163 -5.78 3.30 11.94
C ILE A 163 -6.27 1.90 12.28
N GLU A 164 -6.81 1.17 11.30
CA GLU A 164 -7.31 -0.20 11.50
C GLU A 164 -6.20 -1.14 12.01
N GLN A 165 -4.97 -0.97 11.53
CA GLN A 165 -3.82 -1.74 12.00
C GLN A 165 -3.48 -1.46 13.47
N CYS A 166 -3.46 -0.18 13.87
CA CYS A 166 -3.24 0.18 15.27
C CYS A 166 -4.38 -0.35 16.14
N GLU A 167 -5.65 -0.15 15.74
CA GLU A 167 -6.81 -0.61 16.51
C GLU A 167 -6.84 -2.14 16.68
N ARG A 168 -6.49 -2.91 15.65
CA ARG A 168 -6.33 -4.38 15.76
C ARG A 168 -5.23 -4.75 16.73
N ASN A 169 -4.07 -4.08 16.64
CA ASN A 169 -2.94 -4.34 17.52
C ASN A 169 -3.29 -4.08 19.00
N ILE A 170 -3.85 -2.91 19.29
CA ILE A 170 -4.26 -2.50 20.65
C ILE A 170 -5.31 -3.46 21.21
N ARG A 171 -6.33 -3.82 20.42
CA ARG A 171 -7.41 -4.70 20.87
C ARG A 171 -6.93 -6.11 21.21
N HIS A 172 -5.96 -6.63 20.48
CA HIS A 172 -5.54 -8.03 20.61
C HIS A 172 -4.21 -8.22 21.35
N GLY A 173 -3.45 -7.16 21.61
CA GLY A 173 -2.23 -7.15 22.43
C GLY A 173 -1.04 -7.93 21.87
N ASN A 174 -1.25 -8.84 20.91
CA ASN A 174 -0.24 -9.66 20.21
C ASN A 174 -0.71 -9.99 18.77
N TYR A 175 -1.22 -8.99 18.05
CA TYR A 175 -1.78 -9.24 16.70
C TYR A 175 -0.71 -9.56 15.66
N TYR A 176 0.52 -9.08 15.86
CA TYR A 176 1.64 -9.27 14.95
C TYR A 176 2.67 -10.23 15.56
N GLY A 177 3.22 -11.12 14.73
CA GLY A 177 4.31 -12.04 15.11
C GLY A 177 5.69 -11.35 15.16
N ILE A 178 5.81 -10.14 14.60
CA ILE A 178 7.00 -9.29 14.69
C ILE A 178 6.76 -8.19 15.74
N GLU A 179 7.32 -8.40 16.94
CA GLU A 179 7.20 -7.49 18.09
C GLU A 179 7.62 -6.05 17.77
N GLU A 180 8.69 -5.86 16.99
CA GLU A 180 9.19 -4.54 16.61
C GLU A 180 8.15 -3.74 15.80
N LYS A 181 7.37 -4.42 14.95
CA LYS A 181 6.27 -3.80 14.20
C LYS A 181 5.09 -3.48 15.12
N GLN A 182 4.77 -4.38 16.03
CA GLN A 182 3.71 -4.18 17.03
C GLN A 182 4.00 -2.95 17.91
N ASN A 183 5.24 -2.74 18.32
CA ASN A 183 5.63 -1.58 19.12
C ASN A 183 5.45 -0.25 18.38
N ILE A 184 5.48 -0.25 17.05
CA ILE A 184 5.23 0.94 16.22
C ILE A 184 3.72 1.21 16.10
N LEU A 185 2.91 0.17 15.91
CA LEU A 185 1.46 0.28 15.66
C LEU A 185 0.66 0.42 16.96
N ASN A 186 0.94 1.48 17.72
CA ASN A 186 0.47 1.67 19.09
C ASN A 186 -0.57 2.81 19.25
N ASP A 187 -1.00 3.06 20.49
CA ASP A 187 -1.97 4.12 20.84
C ASP A 187 -1.49 5.53 20.46
N GLN A 188 -0.19 5.81 20.61
CA GLN A 188 0.38 7.11 20.27
C GLN A 188 0.28 7.37 18.77
N LEU A 189 0.62 6.39 17.94
CA LEU A 189 0.45 6.48 16.50
C LEU A 189 -1.02 6.62 16.12
N LEU A 190 -1.91 5.83 16.73
CA LEU A 190 -3.35 5.92 16.50
C LEU A 190 -3.88 7.34 16.73
N LYS A 191 -3.43 7.99 17.81
CA LYS A 191 -3.77 9.38 18.12
C LYS A 191 -3.33 10.32 17.00
N TYR A 192 -2.07 10.24 16.57
CA TYR A 192 -1.56 11.10 15.48
C TYR A 192 -2.32 10.90 14.17
N LEU A 193 -2.64 9.65 13.79
CA LEU A 193 -3.39 9.36 12.56
C LEU A 193 -4.82 9.92 12.60
N LYS A 194 -5.45 9.96 13.78
CA LYS A 194 -6.80 10.52 13.97
C LYS A 194 -6.79 12.05 13.99
N GLU A 195 -5.71 12.68 14.47
CA GLU A 195 -5.58 14.13 14.56
C GLU A 195 -5.11 14.79 13.26
N ASP A 196 -4.18 14.16 12.52
CA ASP A 196 -3.50 14.82 11.39
C ASP A 196 -4.30 14.78 10.06
N TRP A 197 -5.31 13.90 9.97
CA TRP A 197 -6.09 13.70 8.74
C TRP A 197 -7.59 13.50 8.99
N GLU A 198 -8.38 14.54 8.67
CA GLU A 198 -9.83 14.57 8.90
C GLU A 198 -10.67 13.86 7.80
N TYR A 199 -10.09 13.60 6.64
CA TYR A 199 -10.85 13.10 5.49
C TYR A 199 -11.03 11.58 5.53
N LYS A 200 -12.21 11.12 5.11
CA LYS A 200 -12.53 9.70 4.95
C LYS A 200 -12.31 9.25 3.51
N THR A 201 -12.02 7.96 3.34
CA THR A 201 -11.97 7.33 2.02
C THR A 201 -13.33 6.75 1.67
N GLY A 202 -13.68 6.83 0.39
CA GLY A 202 -14.77 6.03 -0.17
C GLY A 202 -14.30 4.69 -0.72
N LEU A 203 -13.00 4.37 -0.72
CA LEU A 203 -12.48 3.17 -1.40
C LEU A 203 -12.60 1.89 -0.57
N LYS A 204 -12.71 2.01 0.76
CA LYS A 204 -12.82 0.88 1.69
C LYS A 204 -14.00 1.08 2.64
N SER A 205 -14.86 0.08 2.76
CA SER A 205 -16.06 0.04 3.62
C SER A 205 -16.74 -1.33 3.48
N ASP A 206 -17.40 -1.79 4.54
CA ASP A 206 -18.14 -3.05 4.54
C ASP A 206 -19.30 -3.07 3.54
N LYS A 207 -19.82 -1.90 3.15
CA LYS A 207 -20.87 -1.79 2.11
C LYS A 207 -20.47 -2.41 0.76
N TRP A 208 -19.17 -2.46 0.46
CA TRP A 208 -18.70 -3.00 -0.82
C TRP A 208 -18.92 -4.52 -0.91
N PHE A 209 -19.04 -5.21 0.23
CA PHE A 209 -19.33 -6.64 0.27
C PHE A 209 -20.66 -6.98 -0.43
N ASP A 210 -21.69 -6.17 -0.22
CA ASP A 210 -22.99 -6.35 -0.88
C ASP A 210 -22.94 -6.06 -2.39
N GLU A 211 -22.11 -5.10 -2.80
CA GLU A 211 -21.91 -4.83 -4.24
C GLU A 211 -21.19 -5.98 -4.94
N TRP A 212 -20.19 -6.59 -4.30
CA TRP A 212 -19.54 -7.80 -4.80
C TRP A 212 -20.51 -8.98 -4.95
N ARG A 213 -21.50 -9.10 -4.07
CA ARG A 213 -22.55 -10.13 -4.19
C ARG A 213 -23.48 -9.88 -5.38
N LYS A 214 -23.93 -8.64 -5.57
CA LYS A 214 -24.84 -8.25 -6.67
C LYS A 214 -24.20 -8.33 -8.06
N GLY A 215 -22.88 -8.16 -8.16
CA GLY A 215 -22.16 -8.27 -9.43
C GLY A 215 -21.90 -9.71 -9.90
N ASN A 216 -22.16 -10.71 -9.05
CA ASN A 216 -21.97 -12.14 -9.34
C ASN A 216 -23.31 -12.92 -9.43
N SER A 217 -24.43 -12.21 -9.37
CA SER A 217 -25.80 -12.70 -9.59
C SER A 217 -26.32 -12.23 -10.93
#